data_AF-A0A2V0PK71-F1
#
_entry.id   AF-A0A2V0PK71-F1
#
_cell.length_a   1.000
_cell.length_b   1.000
_cell.length_c   1.000
_cell.angle_alpha   90.00
_cell.angle_beta   90.00
_cell.angle_gamma   90.00
#
_symmetry.space_group_name_H-M   'P 1'
#
loop_
_entity.id
_entity.type
_entity.pdbx_description
1 polymer ?
#
loop_
_entity_poly.entity_id
_entity_poly.type
_entity_poly.pdbx_seq_one_letter_code
_entity_poly.pdbx_strand_id
1 'polypeptide(L)'
;MAAPQGAVRTFFVTLRRSPIGTPWFHKRILEALGLKRRHDCIERPNNAVIRGQLQKVAHLVRIETDTMFYNRKVAEAEAVSLRPPIRVAHGGGPASSSSGGGGGGGGGGGGGAAGSSRGGISSGVAGGTE
;
A
#
# COMPACT_ATOMS: atom_id res chain seq x y z
N MET A 1 -13.19 16.75 -12.99
CA MET A 1 -12.65 18.13 -12.87
C MET A 1 -11.27 18.02 -12.23
N ALA A 2 -10.20 18.13 -13.00
CA ALA A 2 -8.83 17.84 -12.54
C ALA A 2 -8.31 18.97 -11.62
N ALA A 3 -7.69 18.61 -10.50
CA ALA A 3 -7.21 19.55 -9.49
C ALA A 3 -6.28 20.62 -10.10
N PRO A 4 -6.40 21.89 -9.70
CA PRO A 4 -5.50 22.94 -10.16
C PRO A 4 -4.07 22.61 -9.72
N GLN A 5 -3.19 22.45 -10.70
CA GLN A 5 -1.77 22.14 -10.57
C GLN A 5 -1.02 23.34 -9.99
N GLY A 6 -1.27 23.62 -8.71
CA GLY A 6 -0.62 24.67 -7.95
C GLY A 6 0.89 24.50 -7.99
N ALA A 7 1.60 25.63 -8.13
CA ALA A 7 3.05 25.67 -8.24
C ALA A 7 3.74 24.73 -7.24
N VAL A 8 4.64 23.88 -7.75
CA VAL A 8 5.43 22.96 -6.93
C VAL A 8 6.22 23.77 -5.90
N ARG A 9 5.94 23.55 -4.62
CA ARG A 9 6.56 24.31 -3.53
C ARG A 9 7.93 23.75 -3.16
N THR A 10 8.02 22.43 -3.09
CA THR A 10 9.20 21.70 -2.61
C THR A 10 9.43 20.45 -3.46
N PHE A 11 10.69 20.04 -3.52
CA PHE A 11 11.13 18.79 -4.12
C PHE A 11 11.57 17.83 -3.02
N PHE A 12 11.08 16.61 -3.09
CA PHE A 12 11.59 15.49 -2.33
C PHE A 12 12.60 14.75 -3.18
N VAL A 13 13.84 14.76 -2.72
CA VAL A 13 15.00 14.31 -3.49
C VAL A 13 15.56 13.06 -2.83
N THR A 14 15.53 11.93 -3.54
CA THR A 14 16.06 10.65 -3.04
C THR A 14 17.26 10.19 -3.85
N LEU A 15 18.39 9.91 -3.19
CA LEU A 15 19.55 9.32 -3.87
C LEU A 15 19.30 7.83 -4.15
N ARG A 16 19.15 7.43 -5.41
CA ARG A 16 18.86 6.02 -5.78
C ARG A 16 20.12 5.25 -6.17
N ARG A 17 21.09 5.91 -6.79
CA ARG A 17 22.37 5.30 -7.20
C ARG A 17 23.52 5.83 -6.36
N SER A 18 24.53 4.98 -6.15
CA SER A 18 25.72 5.33 -5.38
C SER A 18 26.57 6.39 -6.12
N PRO A 19 27.18 7.36 -5.42
CA PRO A 19 28.10 8.33 -6.02
C PRO A 19 29.53 7.78 -6.22
N ILE A 20 29.75 6.49 -5.98
CA ILE A 20 31.06 5.88 -6.27
C ILE A 20 31.29 5.85 -7.79
N GLY A 21 32.49 6.24 -8.22
CA GLY A 21 32.84 6.30 -9.65
C GLY A 21 32.26 7.48 -10.42
N THR A 22 31.44 8.37 -9.83
CA THR A 22 31.05 9.61 -10.49
C THR A 22 32.14 10.69 -10.39
N PRO A 23 32.17 11.62 -11.36
CA PRO A 23 33.08 12.76 -11.33
C PRO A 23 33.00 13.57 -10.03
N TRP A 24 34.12 14.17 -9.63
CA TRP A 24 34.24 14.91 -8.36
C TRP A 24 33.20 16.03 -8.20
N PHE A 25 32.82 16.70 -9.30
CA PHE A 25 31.84 17.78 -9.26
C PHE A 25 30.43 17.29 -8.90
N HIS A 26 30.02 16.10 -9.36
CA HIS A 26 28.74 15.50 -8.96
C HIS A 26 28.72 15.16 -7.47
N LYS A 27 29.83 14.67 -6.92
CA LYS A 27 29.95 14.39 -5.48
C LYS A 27 29.74 15.67 -4.65
N ARG A 28 30.37 16.78 -5.03
CA ARG A 28 30.18 18.07 -4.35
C ARG A 28 28.75 18.61 -4.46
N ILE A 29 28.08 18.40 -5.60
CA ILE A 29 26.67 18.78 -5.76
C ILE A 29 25.79 17.96 -4.80
N LEU A 30 26.02 16.65 -4.70
CA LEU A 30 25.28 15.78 -3.78
C LEU A 30 25.54 16.16 -2.31
N GLU A 31 26.77 16.50 -1.95
CA GLU A 31 27.13 17.00 -0.61
C GLU A 31 26.44 18.34 -0.30
N ALA A 32 26.38 19.27 -1.25
CA ALA A 32 25.65 20.53 -1.11
C ALA A 32 24.12 20.33 -0.98
N LEU A 33 23.59 19.33 -1.68
CA LEU A 33 22.22 18.86 -1.52
C LEU A 33 22.00 18.04 -0.22
N GLY A 34 23.06 17.74 0.53
CA GLY A 34 23.02 17.03 1.81
C GLY A 34 22.85 15.51 1.68
N LEU A 35 22.87 14.96 0.46
CA LEU A 35 22.64 13.54 0.20
C LEU A 35 23.93 12.75 0.45
N LYS A 36 24.06 12.16 1.65
CA LYS A 36 25.26 11.42 2.06
C LYS A 36 25.17 9.92 1.82
N ARG A 37 24.00 9.33 2.05
CA ARG A 37 23.77 7.87 1.99
C ARG A 37 22.80 7.50 0.87
N ARG A 38 22.84 6.24 0.43
CA ARG A 38 21.87 5.73 -0.54
C ARG A 38 20.49 5.66 0.10
N HIS A 39 19.45 5.95 -0.69
CA HIS A 39 18.05 6.05 -0.27
C HIS A 39 17.76 7.13 0.78
N ASP A 40 18.73 8.02 1.03
CA ASP A 40 18.51 9.22 1.82
C ASP A 40 17.55 10.15 1.07
N CYS A 41 16.57 10.68 1.79
CA CYS A 41 15.49 11.50 1.24
C CYS A 41 15.49 12.85 1.95
N ILE A 42 15.71 13.92 1.19
CA ILE A 42 15.80 15.28 1.73
C ILE A 42 14.80 16.16 1.00
N GLU A 43 14.11 17.00 1.77
CA GLU A 43 13.24 18.05 1.25
C GLU A 43 14.06 19.29 0.88
N ARG A 44 13.80 19.86 -0.30
CA ARG A 44 14.42 21.11 -0.74
C ARG A 44 13.38 22.05 -1.34
N PRO A 45 13.49 23.37 -1.11
CA PRO A 45 12.59 24.33 -1.73
C PRO A 45 12.78 24.38 -3.25
N ASN A 46 11.70 24.67 -3.98
CA ASN A 46 11.74 24.84 -5.43
C ASN A 46 12.40 26.16 -5.83
N ASN A 47 13.73 26.16 -5.86
CA ASN A 47 14.55 27.29 -6.31
C ASN A 47 15.23 26.96 -7.66
N ALA A 48 15.46 27.97 -8.51
CA ALA A 48 16.14 27.80 -9.79
C ALA A 48 17.55 27.17 -9.64
N VAL A 49 18.28 27.54 -8.58
CA VAL A 49 19.60 26.99 -8.27
C VAL A 49 19.53 25.49 -7.97
N ILE A 50 18.58 25.08 -7.11
CA ILE A 50 18.37 23.67 -6.77
C ILE A 50 17.95 22.88 -8.00
N ARG A 51 17.07 23.43 -8.84
CA ARG A 51 16.68 22.80 -10.11
C ARG A 51 17.89 22.56 -11.02
N GLY A 52 18.78 23.55 -11.17
CA GLY A 52 20.00 23.41 -11.97
C GLY A 52 20.94 22.34 -11.41
N GLN A 53 21.13 22.29 -10.09
CA GLN A 53 21.90 21.24 -9.42
C GLN A 53 21.31 19.85 -9.68
N LEU A 54 19.99 19.70 -9.50
CA LEU A 54 19.27 18.44 -9.72
C LEU A 54 19.36 17.96 -11.17
N GLN A 55 19.30 18.87 -12.15
CA GLN A 55 19.48 18.52 -13.57
C GLN A 55 20.85 17.91 -13.85
N LYS A 56 21.92 18.39 -13.21
CA LYS A 56 23.27 17.81 -13.38
C LYS A 56 23.36 16.39 -12.83
N VAL A 57 22.67 16.10 -11.72
CA VAL A 57 22.70 14.78 -11.05
C VAL A 57 21.45 13.92 -11.30
N ALA A 58 20.66 14.23 -12.33
CA ALA A 58 19.36 13.60 -12.59
C ALA A 58 19.43 12.07 -12.75
N HIS A 59 20.56 11.52 -13.17
CA HIS A 59 20.77 10.08 -13.34
C HIS A 59 21.03 9.33 -12.01
N LEU A 60 21.38 10.03 -10.93
CA LEU A 60 21.64 9.43 -9.61
C LEU A 60 20.42 9.48 -8.69
N VAL A 61 19.53 10.43 -8.96
CA VAL A 61 18.52 10.91 -8.02
C VAL A 61 17.12 10.69 -8.58
N ARG A 62 16.17 10.35 -7.71
CA ARG A 62 14.74 10.39 -7.98
C ARG A 62 14.18 11.67 -7.37
N ILE A 63 13.46 12.45 -8.16
CA ILE A 63 12.86 13.72 -7.76
C ILE A 63 11.35 13.52 -7.74
N GLU A 64 10.72 13.86 -6.62
CA GLU A 64 9.27 13.85 -6.47
C GLU A 64 8.80 15.24 -6.09
N THR A 65 7.63 15.63 -6.60
CA THR A 65 6.92 16.80 -6.10
C THR A 65 6.24 16.45 -4.78
N ASP A 66 5.90 17.47 -4.00
CA ASP A 66 5.14 17.31 -2.75
C ASP A 66 3.88 16.43 -2.91
N THR A 67 3.05 16.73 -3.91
CA THR A 67 1.84 15.97 -4.21
C THR A 67 2.13 14.51 -4.59
N MET A 68 3.18 14.25 -5.37
CA MET A 68 3.56 12.89 -5.78
C MET A 68 4.13 12.08 -4.61
N PHE A 69 4.92 12.72 -3.73
CA PHE A 69 5.47 12.07 -2.54
C PHE A 69 4.34 11.62 -1.59
N TYR A 70 3.36 12.50 -1.35
CA TYR A 70 2.19 12.16 -0.53
C TYR A 70 1.38 11.03 -1.14
N ASN A 71 1.06 11.09 -2.44
CA ASN A 71 0.31 10.03 -3.13
C ASN A 71 1.04 8.68 -3.04
N ARG A 72 2.37 8.67 -3.19
CA ARG A 72 3.18 7.46 -3.04
C ARG A 72 3.07 6.91 -1.62
N LYS A 73 3.11 7.78 -0.61
CA LYS A 73 2.99 7.40 0.80
C LYS A 73 1.61 6.84 1.17
N VAL A 74 0.55 7.42 0.62
CA VAL A 74 -0.82 6.91 0.78
C VAL A 74 -0.93 5.53 0.13
N ALA A 75 -0.47 5.37 -1.12
CA ALA A 75 -0.50 4.09 -1.81
C ALA A 75 0.36 3.02 -1.11
N GLU A 76 1.53 3.39 -0.57
CA GLU A 76 2.36 2.52 0.27
C GLU A 76 1.58 2.05 1.52
N ALA A 77 0.88 2.97 2.21
CA ALA A 77 0.08 2.65 3.39
C ALA A 77 -1.10 1.74 3.06
N GLU A 78 -1.82 2.01 1.97
CA GLU A 78 -2.91 1.17 1.47
C GLU A 78 -2.42 -0.22 1.05
N ALA A 79 -1.27 -0.33 0.41
CA ALA A 79 -0.70 -1.61 0.00
C ALA A 79 -0.27 -2.48 1.18
N VAL A 80 0.22 -1.84 2.26
CA VAL A 80 0.59 -2.52 3.52
C VAL A 80 -0.63 -2.82 4.40
N SER A 81 -1.76 -2.14 4.16
CA SER A 81 -3.00 -2.40 4.90
C SER A 81 -3.45 -3.86 4.77
N LEU A 82 -4.14 -4.34 5.81
CA LEU A 82 -4.58 -5.73 5.87
C LEU A 82 -5.54 -6.03 4.73
N ARG A 83 -5.11 -6.88 3.79
CA ARG A 83 -6.00 -7.43 2.76
C ARG A 83 -6.99 -8.38 3.40
N PRO A 84 -8.23 -8.47 2.89
CA PRO A 84 -9.20 -9.43 3.41
C PRO A 84 -8.62 -10.84 3.34
N PRO A 85 -8.82 -11.67 4.39
CA PRO A 85 -8.26 -13.00 4.43
C PRO A 85 -8.84 -13.84 3.29
N ILE A 86 -7.97 -14.53 2.57
CA ILE A 86 -8.39 -15.50 1.56
C ILE A 86 -8.81 -16.77 2.29
N ARG A 87 -10.08 -17.15 2.17
CA ARG A 87 -10.56 -18.47 2.63
C ARG A 87 -10.35 -19.49 1.50
N VAL A 88 -9.35 -20.35 1.64
CA VAL A 88 -9.06 -21.43 0.68
C VAL A 88 -9.71 -22.73 1.17
N ALA A 89 -10.73 -23.22 0.47
CA ALA A 89 -11.33 -24.52 0.73
C ALA A 89 -10.56 -25.60 -0.04
N HIS A 90 -9.71 -26.36 0.66
CA HIS A 90 -9.11 -27.56 0.09
C HIS A 90 -10.16 -28.67 0.13
N GLY A 91 -10.85 -28.88 -0.99
CA GLY A 91 -11.79 -29.99 -1.13
C GLY A 91 -11.05 -31.31 -0.96
N GLY A 92 -11.45 -32.10 0.06
CA GLY A 92 -11.32 -33.54 -0.04
C GLY A 92 -12.01 -33.96 -1.32
N GLY A 93 -11.28 -34.64 -2.20
CA GLY A 93 -11.82 -35.16 -3.46
C GLY A 93 -13.13 -35.91 -3.22
N PRO A 94 -13.99 -36.02 -4.26
CA PRO A 94 -15.25 -36.75 -4.13
C PRO A 94 -14.96 -38.12 -3.52
N ALA A 95 -15.62 -38.42 -2.41
CA ALA A 95 -15.55 -39.72 -1.76
C ALA A 95 -15.76 -40.79 -2.83
N SER A 96 -14.69 -41.54 -3.13
CA SER A 96 -14.81 -42.76 -3.91
C SER A 96 -15.76 -43.66 -3.13
N SER A 97 -16.93 -43.90 -3.72
CA SER A 97 -17.94 -44.86 -3.34
C SER A 97 -17.32 -46.17 -2.86
N SER A 98 -17.33 -46.43 -1.56
CA SER A 98 -17.31 -47.78 -1.02
C SER A 98 -18.69 -48.11 -0.47
N SER A 99 -19.35 -48.97 -1.23
CA SER A 99 -20.51 -49.77 -0.88
C SER A 99 -20.37 -50.41 0.50
N GLY A 100 -21.42 -50.30 1.32
CA GLY A 100 -21.60 -51.09 2.54
C GLY A 100 -22.93 -50.74 3.21
N GLY A 101 -23.99 -51.47 2.85
CA GLY A 101 -25.32 -51.30 3.43
C GLY A 101 -25.46 -51.94 4.82
N GLY A 102 -26.57 -51.61 5.51
CA GLY A 102 -27.12 -52.44 6.58
C GLY A 102 -27.60 -51.69 7.83
N GLY A 103 -28.90 -51.35 7.85
CA GLY A 103 -29.84 -51.65 8.95
C GLY A 103 -29.63 -51.08 10.37
N GLY A 104 -30.53 -50.18 10.76
CA GLY A 104 -31.48 -50.45 11.87
C GLY A 104 -31.15 -50.01 13.30
N GLY A 105 -32.03 -49.17 13.86
CA GLY A 105 -32.55 -49.33 15.22
C GLY A 105 -32.25 -48.23 16.26
N GLY A 106 -33.34 -47.56 16.72
CA GLY A 106 -33.61 -47.00 18.07
C GLY A 106 -32.57 -46.06 18.72
N GLY A 107 -32.88 -44.86 19.20
CA GLY A 107 -34.05 -44.38 19.94
C GLY A 107 -33.57 -43.76 21.27
N GLY A 108 -34.01 -42.54 21.60
CA GLY A 108 -34.00 -42.01 22.98
C GLY A 108 -33.14 -40.78 23.29
N GLY A 109 -33.78 -39.59 23.25
CA GLY A 109 -34.02 -38.76 24.44
C GLY A 109 -32.94 -37.80 24.98
N GLY A 110 -33.30 -36.49 24.96
CA GLY A 110 -32.89 -35.44 25.93
C GLY A 110 -31.57 -34.74 25.65
N GLY A 111 -31.41 -33.41 25.68
CA GLY A 111 -32.22 -32.29 26.12
C GLY A 111 -31.31 -31.05 26.25
N GLY A 112 -31.89 -29.84 26.24
CA GLY A 112 -31.23 -28.58 26.64
C GLY A 112 -30.53 -27.81 25.50
N ALA A 113 -31.12 -26.77 24.89
CA ALA A 113 -31.40 -25.41 25.39
C ALA A 113 -30.27 -24.39 25.11
N ALA A 114 -30.72 -23.17 24.80
CA ALA A 114 -30.01 -21.93 24.47
C ALA A 114 -29.49 -21.83 23.03
N GLY A 115 -29.82 -20.81 22.22
CA GLY A 115 -30.49 -19.55 22.48
C GLY A 115 -29.79 -18.43 21.68
N SER A 116 -30.60 -17.57 21.04
CA SER A 116 -30.26 -16.29 20.38
C SER A 116 -29.81 -16.39 18.90
N SER A 117 -30.65 -16.06 17.90
CA SER A 117 -31.13 -14.72 17.50
C SER A 117 -29.96 -13.79 17.11
N ARG A 118 -29.84 -13.13 15.95
CA ARG A 118 -30.80 -12.43 15.07
C ARG A 118 -30.15 -12.33 13.67
N GLY A 119 -30.92 -12.37 12.58
CA GLY A 119 -31.31 -11.15 11.82
C GLY A 119 -30.33 -10.93 10.66
N GLY A 120 -30.73 -10.97 9.38
CA GLY A 120 -31.83 -10.20 8.81
C GLY A 120 -31.20 -9.13 7.92
N ILE A 121 -30.90 -9.49 6.67
CA ILE A 121 -30.53 -8.52 5.62
C ILE A 121 -31.75 -7.63 5.35
N SER A 122 -31.70 -6.39 5.82
CA SER A 122 -32.66 -5.36 5.43
C SER A 122 -31.94 -4.13 4.91
N SER A 123 -32.39 -3.76 3.72
CA SER A 123 -32.21 -2.55 2.95
C SER A 123 -32.48 -1.25 3.72
N GLY A 124 -31.81 -0.17 3.32
CA GLY A 124 -32.22 1.22 3.58
C GLY A 124 -31.02 2.13 3.86
N VAL A 125 -30.54 2.89 2.88
CA VAL A 125 -30.92 4.30 2.61
C VAL A 125 -30.70 5.24 3.80
N ALA A 126 -29.70 6.11 3.68
CA ALA A 126 -29.65 7.39 4.40
C ALA A 126 -28.79 8.35 3.57
N GLY A 127 -29.47 9.18 2.78
CA GLY A 127 -28.95 10.48 2.38
C GLY A 127 -28.98 11.43 3.58
N GLY A 128 -28.09 12.41 3.59
CA GLY A 128 -28.01 13.42 4.63
C GLY A 128 -26.79 14.31 4.44
N THR A 129 -26.86 15.20 3.45
CA THR A 129 -26.05 16.42 3.40
C THR A 129 -27.01 17.59 3.34
N GLU A 130 -27.12 18.31 4.46
CA GLU A 130 -27.07 19.77 4.41
C GLU A 130 -25.62 20.21 4.16
#